data_AF-A0A0M3JIS7-F1
#
_entry.id   AF-A0A0M3JIS7-F1
#
_cell.length_a   1.000
_cell.length_b   1.000
_cell.length_c   1.000
_cell.angle_alpha   90.00
_cell.angle_beta   90.00
_cell.angle_gamma   90.00
#
_symmetry.space_group_name_H-M   'P 1'
#
loop_
_entity.id
_entity.type
_entity.pdbx_description
1 polymer ?
#
loop_
_entity_poly.entity_id
_entity_poly.type
_entity_poly.pdbx_seq_one_letter_code
_entity_poly.pdbx_strand_id
1 'polypeptide(L)'
;SWNCDLEAKAQEWANGCVREHSKVEWRKAGENLYQYYSTKQVQASKDWMNKAAEHWWAELAEHGLIGSNYKFDSNSVPINHWTAV
;
A
#
# COMPACT_ATOMS: atom_id res chain seq x y z
N SER A 1 -15.67 -0.61 -6.23
CA SER A 1 -16.55 -0.13 -5.14
C SER A 1 -15.88 -0.41 -3.80
N TRP A 2 -16.34 0.22 -2.72
CA TRP A 2 -15.85 -0.12 -1.37
C TRP A 2 -16.29 -1.55 -0.97
N ASN A 3 -15.43 -2.25 -0.24
CA ASN A 3 -15.72 -3.61 0.26
C ASN A 3 -15.38 -3.68 1.75
N CYS A 4 -16.41 -3.84 2.58
CA CYS A 4 -16.28 -3.88 4.04
C CYS A 4 -15.46 -5.08 4.55
N ASP A 5 -15.44 -6.20 3.83
CA ASP A 5 -14.63 -7.37 4.22
C ASP A 5 -13.13 -7.09 4.04
N LEU A 6 -12.78 -6.35 2.98
CA LEU A 6 -11.39 -5.91 2.75
C LEU A 6 -10.97 -4.85 3.78
N GLU A 7 -11.86 -3.92 4.11
CA GLU A 7 -11.64 -2.94 5.18
C GLU A 7 -11.39 -3.61 6.53
N ALA A 8 -12.22 -4.58 6.92
CA ALA A 8 -12.08 -5.31 8.17
C ALA A 8 -10.74 -6.06 8.25
N LYS A 9 -10.33 -6.73 7.16
CA LYS A 9 -9.02 -7.38 7.06
C LYS A 9 -7.87 -6.38 7.16
N ALA A 10 -7.94 -5.27 6.44
CA ALA A 10 -6.91 -4.24 6.50
C ALA A 10 -6.77 -3.66 7.92
N GLN A 11 -7.89 -3.40 8.59
CA GLN A 11 -7.91 -2.92 9.97
C GLN A 11 -7.35 -3.96 10.95
N GLU A 12 -7.73 -5.24 10.81
CA GLU A 12 -7.19 -6.33 11.64
C GLU A 12 -5.66 -6.42 11.52
N TRP A 13 -5.14 -6.33 10.29
CA TRP A 13 -3.68 -6.34 10.07
C TRP A 13 -3.00 -5.10 10.63
N ALA A 14 -3.57 -3.91 10.41
CA ALA A 14 -3.02 -2.64 10.91
C ALA A 14 -2.95 -2.60 12.45
N ASN A 15 -3.91 -3.22 13.15
CA ASN A 15 -3.91 -3.32 14.62
C ASN A 15 -2.70 -4.08 15.18
N GLY A 16 -2.08 -4.96 14.38
CA GLY A 16 -0.87 -5.69 14.77
C GLY A 16 0.37 -4.82 14.85
N CYS A 17 0.35 -3.60 14.30
CA CYS A 17 1.48 -2.66 14.29
C CYS A 17 2.79 -3.27 13.73
N VAL A 18 2.68 -4.20 12.78
CA VAL A 18 3.82 -4.84 12.12
C VAL A 18 4.04 -4.28 10.72
N ARG A 19 5.31 -4.06 10.34
CA ARG A 19 5.69 -3.58 9.00
C ARG A 19 6.06 -4.76 8.10
N GLU A 20 5.09 -5.61 7.83
CA GLU A 20 5.25 -6.72 6.90
C GLU A 20 3.93 -6.99 6.19
N HIS A 21 3.99 -7.65 5.04
CA HIS A 21 2.78 -8.11 4.38
C HIS A 21 2.13 -9.21 5.20
N SER A 22 0.79 -9.23 5.21
CA SER A 22 0.04 -10.33 5.80
C SER A 22 0.35 -11.65 5.07
N LYS A 23 -0.19 -12.77 5.55
CA LYS A 23 -0.09 -14.03 4.81
C LYS A 23 -1.08 -14.05 3.64
N VAL A 24 -0.63 -14.43 2.44
CA VAL A 24 -1.47 -14.46 1.22
C VAL A 24 -2.71 -15.32 1.42
N GLU A 25 -2.55 -16.49 2.03
CA GLU A 25 -3.62 -17.44 2.34
C GLU A 25 -4.69 -16.87 3.27
N TRP A 26 -4.30 -15.91 4.12
CA TRP A 26 -5.20 -15.21 5.02
C TRP A 26 -5.88 -14.04 4.31
N ARG A 27 -5.13 -13.15 3.64
CA ARG A 27 -5.71 -11.95 3.01
C ARG A 27 -6.56 -12.27 1.79
N LYS A 28 -6.13 -13.22 0.95
CA LYS A 28 -6.75 -13.57 -0.35
C LYS A 28 -7.03 -12.35 -1.24
N ALA A 29 -6.15 -11.35 -1.16
CA ALA A 29 -6.26 -10.05 -1.84
C ALA A 29 -4.87 -9.47 -2.13
N GLY A 30 -4.82 -8.40 -2.95
CA GLY A 30 -3.67 -7.51 -3.02
C GLY A 30 -3.53 -6.70 -1.72
N GLU A 31 -2.34 -6.15 -1.47
CA GLU A 31 -2.08 -5.39 -0.25
C GLU A 31 -1.00 -4.34 -0.49
N ASN A 32 -1.30 -3.09 -0.17
CA ASN A 32 -0.33 -2.01 -0.07
C ASN A 32 -0.17 -1.60 1.39
N LEU A 33 1.07 -1.33 1.81
CA LEU A 33 1.38 -0.91 3.17
C LEU A 33 1.94 0.51 3.16
N TYR A 34 1.52 1.29 4.15
CA TYR A 34 2.10 2.60 4.42
C TYR A 34 2.37 2.72 5.91
N GLN A 35 3.52 3.26 6.26
CA GLN A 35 3.89 3.49 7.64
C GLN A 35 4.66 4.79 7.78
N TYR A 36 4.37 5.49 8.85
CA TYR A 36 5.03 6.73 9.23
C TYR A 36 5.65 6.58 10.62
N TYR A 37 6.92 6.95 10.75
CA TYR A 37 7.63 6.96 12.03
C TYR A 37 7.81 8.40 12.50
N SER A 38 7.57 8.64 13.79
CA SER A 38 7.80 9.93 14.43
C SER A 38 8.32 9.71 15.85
N THR A 39 9.13 10.65 16.32
CA THR A 39 9.50 10.76 17.74
C THR A 39 8.43 11.47 18.57
N LYS A 40 7.41 12.06 17.90
CA LYS A 40 6.27 12.71 18.53
C LYS A 40 5.03 11.82 18.45
N GLN A 41 4.06 12.07 19.32
CA GLN A 41 2.78 11.37 19.26
C GLN A 41 2.08 11.64 17.92
N VAL A 42 1.79 10.57 17.20
CA VAL A 42 1.01 10.61 15.95
C VAL A 42 -0.46 10.45 16.31
N GLN A 43 -1.30 11.38 15.90
CA GLN A 43 -2.75 11.28 16.06
C GLN A 43 -3.36 10.52 14.90
N ALA A 44 -4.38 9.73 15.18
CA ALA A 44 -5.22 9.13 14.15
C ALA A 44 -5.91 10.25 13.36
N SER A 45 -5.76 10.23 12.04
CA SER A 45 -6.38 11.17 11.10
C SER A 45 -6.66 10.45 9.79
N LYS A 46 -7.74 10.86 9.12
CA LYS A 46 -8.06 10.41 7.75
C LYS A 46 -6.99 10.86 6.75
N ASP A 47 -6.23 11.92 7.06
CA ASP A 47 -5.17 12.42 6.20
C ASP A 47 -4.06 11.39 5.95
N TRP A 48 -3.87 10.43 6.86
CA TRP A 48 -2.92 9.34 6.66
C TRP A 48 -3.28 8.44 5.49
N MET A 49 -4.57 8.31 5.15
CA MET A 49 -5.01 7.57 3.97
C MET A 49 -4.68 8.31 2.68
N ASN A 50 -4.83 9.63 2.65
CA ASN A 50 -4.43 10.44 1.50
C ASN A 50 -2.91 10.37 1.31
N LYS A 51 -2.13 10.51 2.40
CA LYS A 51 -0.67 10.39 2.34
C LYS A 51 -0.21 9.02 1.86
N ALA A 52 -0.87 7.94 2.28
CA ALA A 52 -0.59 6.59 1.81
C ALA A 52 -0.85 6.46 0.31
N ALA A 53 -2.02 6.91 -0.16
CA ALA A 53 -2.38 6.87 -1.57
C ALA A 53 -1.43 7.71 -2.44
N GLU A 54 -1.09 8.92 -1.99
CA GLU A 54 -0.12 9.79 -2.67
C GLU A 54 1.26 9.15 -2.75
N HIS A 55 1.73 8.52 -1.67
CA HIS A 55 3.02 7.83 -1.64
C HIS A 55 3.05 6.64 -2.61
N TRP A 56 2.02 5.80 -2.62
CA TRP A 56 1.94 4.68 -3.56
C TRP A 56 1.84 5.17 -5.01
N TRP A 57 1.08 6.24 -5.25
CA TRP A 57 0.92 6.79 -6.59
C TRP A 57 2.18 7.49 -7.13
N ALA A 58 2.98 8.09 -6.26
CA ALA A 58 4.21 8.80 -6.62
C ALA A 58 5.25 7.89 -7.30
N GLU A 59 5.20 6.57 -7.07
CA GLU A 59 6.10 5.61 -7.70
C GLU A 59 6.10 5.73 -9.23
N LEU A 60 4.95 6.02 -9.85
CA LEU A 60 4.87 6.23 -11.29
C LEU A 60 5.70 7.42 -11.76
N ALA A 61 5.65 8.52 -11.03
CA ALA A 61 6.40 9.73 -11.38
C ALA A 61 7.90 9.55 -11.11
N GLU A 62 8.26 8.82 -10.05
CA GLU A 62 9.65 8.60 -9.65
C GLU A 62 10.37 7.56 -10.52
N HIS A 63 9.66 6.54 -10.97
CA HIS A 63 10.26 5.37 -11.63
C HIS A 63 9.83 5.21 -13.09
N GLY A 64 8.77 5.90 -13.50
CA GLY A 64 8.20 5.77 -14.84
C GLY A 64 7.47 4.43 -15.01
N LEU A 65 7.07 4.17 -16.26
CA LEU A 65 6.42 2.92 -16.63
C LEU A 65 7.47 1.81 -16.79
N ILE A 66 7.16 0.61 -16.27
CA ILE A 66 7.92 -0.58 -16.63
C ILE A 66 7.56 -0.98 -18.07
N GLY A 67 8.51 -0.74 -18.98
CA GLY A 67 8.45 -1.17 -20.37
C GLY A 67 7.50 -0.34 -21.25
N SER A 68 7.76 -0.33 -22.55
CA SER A 68 6.95 0.38 -23.56
C SER A 68 5.58 -0.27 -23.83
N ASN A 69 5.32 -1.44 -23.22
CA ASN A 69 4.11 -2.24 -23.44
C ASN A 69 3.21 -2.33 -22.19
N TYR A 70 3.47 -1.52 -21.15
CA TYR A 70 2.68 -1.50 -19.91
C TYR A 70 2.58 -2.86 -19.22
N LYS A 71 3.59 -3.73 -19.41
CA LYS A 71 3.62 -5.04 -18.74
C LYS A 71 4.32 -4.92 -17.42
N PHE A 72 3.63 -5.34 -16.37
CA PHE A 72 4.22 -5.48 -15.05
C PHE A 72 5.32 -6.56 -15.08
N ASP A 73 6.51 -6.20 -14.60
CA ASP A 73 7.62 -7.11 -14.33
C ASP A 73 8.08 -6.89 -12.88
N SER A 74 7.89 -7.90 -12.05
CA SER A 74 8.20 -7.85 -10.62
C SER A 74 9.69 -7.73 -10.31
N ASN A 75 10.57 -7.88 -11.31
CA ASN A 75 12.02 -7.73 -11.16
C ASN A 75 12.49 -6.29 -11.40
N SER A 76 11.63 -5.43 -11.91
CA SER A 76 11.94 -4.03 -12.15
C SER A 76 11.40 -3.16 -11.00
N VAL A 77 12.13 -2.08 -10.70
CA VAL A 77 11.89 -0.90 -9.85
C VAL A 77 10.63 -0.94 -8.95
N PRO A 78 10.68 -0.54 -7.66
CA PRO A 78 9.54 -0.60 -6.74
C PRO A 78 8.34 0.27 -7.16
N ILE A 79 7.53 -0.24 -8.10
CA ILE A 79 6.26 0.36 -8.58
C ILE A 79 5.05 -0.52 -8.24
N ASN A 80 5.27 -1.49 -7.34
CA ASN A 80 4.30 -2.52 -7.01
C ASN A 80 3.09 -1.95 -6.26
N HIS A 81 3.26 -0.82 -5.55
CA HIS A 81 2.12 -0.19 -4.91
C HIS A 81 1.27 0.55 -5.93
N TRP A 82 1.87 1.37 -6.80
CA TRP A 82 1.15 2.08 -7.87
C TRP A 82 0.35 1.13 -8.77
N THR A 83 0.96 0.03 -9.20
CA THR A 83 0.30 -0.95 -10.07
C THR A 83 -0.89 -1.68 -9.43
N ALA A 84 -1.06 -1.57 -8.12
CA ALA A 84 -2.15 -2.16 -7.35
C ALA A 84 -3.21 -1.14 -6.86
N VAL A 85 -3.04 0.16 -7.15
CA VAL A 85 -4.03 1.22 -6.86
C VAL A 85 -5.16 1.20 -7.90
#